data_AF-A0A7X9IGM5-F1
#
_entry.id   AF-A0A7X9IGM5-F1
#
_cell.length_a   1.000
_cell.length_b   1.000
_cell.length_c   1.000
_cell.angle_alpha   90.00
_cell.angle_beta   90.00
_cell.angle_gamma   90.00
#
_symmetry.space_group_name_H-M   'P 1'
#
loop_
_entity.id
_entity.type
_entity.pdbx_description
1 polymer ?
#
loop_
_entity_poly.entity_id
_entity_poly.type
_entity_poly.pdbx_seq_one_letter_code
_entity_poly.pdbx_strand_id
1 'polypeptide(L)'
;MPLVALCLLAALALVSCTPGRAAGPMTISDFRGFCTVFPTPNSCDSTTICTEFAYVLEDDIKTLDDCLARCNRVKTHLRPGTLTNNCLGPLNRASDLCAQYCRRKFAQ
;
A
#
# COMPACT_ATOMS: atom_id res chain seq x y z
N MET A 1 -39.05 -40.97 -3.19
CA MET A 1 -37.92 -40.38 -2.43
C MET A 1 -36.88 -39.87 -3.41
N PRO A 2 -36.94 -38.58 -3.82
CA PRO A 2 -35.69 -37.81 -3.96
C PRO A 2 -35.94 -36.29 -3.82
N LEU A 3 -36.07 -35.75 -2.61
CA LEU A 3 -36.17 -34.29 -2.39
C LEU A 3 -35.22 -33.78 -1.30
N VAL A 4 -34.39 -34.66 -0.75
CA VAL A 4 -33.46 -34.32 0.36
C VAL A 4 -32.03 -34.10 -0.12
N ALA A 5 -31.71 -34.45 -1.38
CA ALA A 5 -30.34 -34.44 -1.88
C ALA A 5 -29.83 -33.05 -2.35
N LEU A 6 -30.69 -32.03 -2.42
CA LEU A 6 -30.31 -30.74 -3.03
C LEU A 6 -29.84 -29.66 -2.05
N CYS A 7 -29.97 -29.87 -0.73
CA CYS A 7 -29.64 -28.85 0.27
C CYS A 7 -28.22 -28.97 0.88
N LEU A 8 -27.45 -30.01 0.53
CA LEU A 8 -26.13 -30.27 1.15
C LEU A 8 -24.94 -29.69 0.36
N LEU A 9 -25.16 -29.11 -0.82
CA LEU A 9 -24.08 -28.58 -1.67
C LEU A 9 -23.76 -27.08 -1.45
N ALA A 10 -24.52 -26.38 -0.61
CA ALA A 10 -24.33 -24.94 -0.38
C ALA A 10 -23.36 -24.58 0.77
N ALA A 11 -22.84 -25.57 1.51
CA ALA A 11 -22.09 -25.32 2.76
C ALA A 11 -20.55 -25.31 2.61
N LEU A 12 -19.98 -25.58 1.43
CA LEU A 12 -18.51 -25.71 1.26
C LEU A 12 -17.82 -24.55 0.53
N ALA A 13 -18.53 -23.48 0.15
CA ALA A 13 -17.95 -22.38 -0.63
C ALA A 13 -17.48 -21.16 0.21
N LEU A 14 -17.32 -21.29 1.53
CA LEU A 14 -16.85 -20.19 2.39
C LEU A 14 -15.44 -20.40 2.99
N VAL A 15 -14.75 -21.48 2.65
CA VAL A 15 -13.34 -21.71 3.08
C VAL A 15 -12.38 -21.41 1.93
N SER A 16 -12.32 -20.15 1.54
CA SER A 16 -11.13 -19.60 0.88
C SER A 16 -10.88 -18.15 1.27
N CYS A 17 -11.10 -17.83 2.55
CA CYS A 17 -10.26 -16.84 3.22
C CYS A 17 -8.96 -17.54 3.63
N THR A 18 -8.13 -17.93 2.67
CA THR A 18 -6.69 -17.95 2.97
C THR A 18 -6.37 -16.52 3.41
N PRO A 19 -5.97 -16.28 4.67
CA PRO A 19 -5.34 -15.02 5.00
C PRO A 19 -4.14 -14.99 4.07
N GLY A 20 -4.25 -14.16 3.03
CA GLY A 20 -3.27 -14.10 1.95
C GLY A 20 -1.91 -14.05 2.61
N ARG A 21 -1.06 -15.05 2.29
CA ARG A 21 0.35 -15.13 2.66
C ARG A 21 0.82 -13.73 2.98
N ALA A 22 1.02 -13.43 4.26
CA ALA A 22 1.50 -12.14 4.69
C ALA A 22 2.72 -11.87 3.82
N ALA A 23 2.56 -10.98 2.84
CA ALA A 23 3.63 -10.64 1.95
C ALA A 23 4.75 -10.18 2.89
N GLY A 24 5.89 -10.87 2.82
CA GLY A 24 6.92 -10.82 3.84
C GLY A 24 7.30 -9.38 4.22
N PRO A 25 8.00 -9.20 5.36
CA PRO A 25 8.39 -7.88 5.86
C PRO A 25 8.92 -7.03 4.71
N MET A 26 8.21 -5.94 4.40
CA MET A 26 8.64 -5.02 3.36
C MET A 26 9.71 -4.13 3.98
N THR A 27 10.90 -4.15 3.40
CA THR A 27 12.01 -3.31 3.84
C THR A 27 11.92 -1.92 3.21
N ILE A 28 12.68 -0.96 3.75
CA ILE A 28 12.79 0.37 3.12
C ILE A 28 13.47 0.27 1.75
N SER A 29 14.40 -0.68 1.58
CA SER A 29 15.01 -0.98 0.28
C SER A 29 13.98 -1.46 -0.75
N ASP A 30 13.01 -2.29 -0.33
CA ASP A 30 11.90 -2.71 -1.20
C ASP A 30 11.04 -1.51 -1.58
N PHE A 31 10.69 -0.65 -0.61
CA PHE A 31 9.94 0.58 -0.86
C PHE A 31 10.64 1.46 -1.90
N ARG A 32 11.94 1.71 -1.72
CA ARG A 32 12.77 2.48 -2.65
C ARG A 32 12.83 1.82 -4.04
N GLY A 33 12.97 0.50 -4.10
CA GLY A 33 13.00 -0.27 -5.35
C GLY A 33 11.66 -0.24 -6.12
N PHE A 34 10.52 -0.26 -5.42
CA PHE A 34 9.23 -0.09 -6.10
C PHE A 34 9.01 1.34 -6.60
N CYS A 35 9.67 2.31 -5.98
CA CYS A 35 9.59 3.71 -6.34
C CYS A 35 10.39 4.06 -7.60
N THR A 36 11.49 3.36 -7.90
CA THR A 36 12.31 3.58 -9.11
C THR A 36 11.65 3.06 -10.38
N VAL A 37 10.71 2.12 -10.28
CA VAL A 37 10.02 1.50 -11.43
C VAL A 37 8.69 2.17 -11.78
N PHE A 38 8.35 3.29 -11.13
CA PHE A 38 7.09 3.98 -11.43
C PHE A 38 7.09 4.53 -12.85
N PRO A 39 6.07 4.20 -13.68
CA PRO A 39 5.89 4.85 -14.95
C PRO A 39 5.49 6.31 -14.68
N THR A 40 6.45 7.21 -14.80
CA THR A 40 6.21 8.64 -14.67
C THR A 40 5.85 9.24 -16.01
N PRO A 41 4.78 10.05 -16.09
CA PRO A 41 4.63 10.99 -17.18
C PRO A 41 5.87 11.89 -17.25
N ASN A 42 6.28 12.35 -18.45
CA ASN A 42 7.48 13.17 -18.66
C ASN A 42 7.56 14.43 -17.78
N SER A 43 6.43 14.92 -17.25
CA SER A 43 6.36 16.09 -16.35
C SER A 43 6.48 15.76 -14.87
N CYS A 44 6.49 14.48 -14.50
CA CYS A 44 6.39 14.06 -13.10
C CYS A 44 7.74 13.64 -12.51
N ASP A 45 8.17 14.36 -11.47
CA ASP A 45 9.27 13.92 -10.63
C ASP A 45 8.78 13.00 -9.51
N SER A 46 8.72 11.69 -9.79
CA SER A 46 8.42 10.70 -8.76
C SER A 46 9.53 10.53 -7.74
N THR A 47 10.76 10.97 -8.04
CA THR A 47 11.92 10.80 -7.14
C THR A 47 11.71 11.59 -5.86
N THR A 48 11.30 12.85 -5.99
CA THR A 48 10.98 13.69 -4.83
C THR A 48 9.83 13.11 -4.02
N ILE A 49 8.75 12.68 -4.67
CA ILE A 49 7.60 12.05 -4.00
C ILE A 49 8.06 10.84 -3.17
N CYS A 50 8.82 9.95 -3.80
CA CYS A 50 9.32 8.73 -3.17
C CYS A 50 10.28 9.00 -2.01
N THR A 51 11.11 10.04 -2.11
CA THR A 51 12.05 10.43 -1.06
C THR A 51 11.32 10.91 0.18
N GLU A 52 10.27 11.72 0.03
CA GLU A 52 9.45 12.22 1.14
C GLU A 52 8.76 11.08 1.90
N PHE A 53 8.20 10.09 1.19
CA PHE A 53 7.65 8.91 1.83
C PHE A 53 8.71 8.06 2.52
N ALA A 54 9.88 7.87 1.89
CA ALA A 54 10.97 7.09 2.49
C ALA A 54 11.47 7.72 3.80
N TYR A 55 11.62 9.05 3.84
CA TYR A 55 12.02 9.77 5.06
C TYR A 55 11.07 9.51 6.24
N VAL A 56 9.77 9.49 5.95
CA VAL A 56 8.76 9.15 6.96
C VAL A 56 8.87 7.70 7.44
N LEU A 57 9.15 6.76 6.54
CA LEU A 57 9.26 5.34 6.88
C LEU A 57 10.56 5.00 7.63
N GLU A 58 11.59 5.83 7.49
CA GLU A 58 12.86 5.73 8.22
C GLU A 58 12.75 6.21 9.68
N ASP A 59 11.71 6.98 10.02
CA ASP A 59 11.47 7.43 11.38
C ASP A 59 11.05 6.27 12.31
N ASP A 60 11.28 6.44 13.62
CA ASP A 60 10.99 5.44 14.64
C ASP A 60 9.49 5.39 14.98
N ILE A 61 8.72 4.82 14.05
CA ILE A 61 7.28 4.69 14.18
C ILE A 61 6.92 3.51 15.09
N LYS A 62 6.11 3.78 16.13
CA LYS A 62 5.74 2.81 17.18
C LYS A 62 4.40 2.12 16.97
N THR A 63 3.51 2.69 16.16
CA THR A 63 2.16 2.14 15.96
C THR A 63 1.74 2.16 14.49
N LEU A 64 0.85 1.25 14.12
CA LEU A 64 0.28 1.21 12.78
C LEU A 64 -0.47 2.51 12.43
N ASP A 65 -1.23 3.04 13.39
CA ASP A 65 -2.04 4.24 13.17
C ASP A 65 -1.15 5.47 12.90
N ASP A 66 -0.07 5.66 13.67
CA ASP A 66 0.88 6.74 13.43
C ASP A 66 1.58 6.58 12.06
N CYS A 67 1.93 5.35 11.69
CA CYS A 67 2.52 5.05 10.38
C CYS A 67 1.60 5.48 9.22
N LEU A 68 0.33 5.04 9.27
CA LEU A 68 -0.66 5.39 8.25
C LEU A 68 -0.97 6.89 8.25
N ALA A 69 -1.06 7.52 9.42
CA ALA A 69 -1.27 8.95 9.55
C ALA A 69 -0.13 9.75 8.90
N ARG A 70 1.13 9.35 9.11
CA ARG A 70 2.29 9.98 8.48
C ARG A 70 2.30 9.81 6.96
N CYS A 71 2.01 8.62 6.44
CA CYS A 71 1.84 8.40 4.99
C CYS A 71 0.77 9.35 4.42
N ASN A 72 -0.38 9.48 5.09
CA ASN A 72 -1.46 10.36 4.65
C ASN A 72 -1.09 11.84 4.71
N ARG A 73 -0.29 12.26 5.71
CA ARG A 73 0.24 13.62 5.80
C ARG A 73 1.14 13.95 4.60
N VAL A 74 2.09 13.08 4.26
CA VAL A 74 2.96 13.24 3.08
C VAL A 74 2.14 13.35 1.80
N LYS A 75 1.17 12.44 1.61
CA LYS A 75 0.27 12.49 0.45
C LYS A 75 -0.45 13.83 0.34
N THR A 76 -1.01 14.31 1.45
CA THR A 76 -1.78 15.56 1.48
C THR A 76 -0.89 16.77 1.24
N HIS A 77 0.33 16.76 1.79
CA HIS A 77 1.34 17.80 1.59
C HIS A 77 1.77 17.90 0.12
N LEU A 78 2.01 16.76 -0.54
CA LEU A 78 2.47 16.71 -1.93
C LEU A 78 1.35 16.92 -2.95
N ARG A 79 0.09 16.67 -2.58
CA ARG A 79 -1.06 16.73 -3.51
C ARG A 79 -1.13 18.02 -4.33
N PRO A 80 -1.02 19.23 -3.76
CA PRO A 80 -1.11 20.48 -4.53
C PRO A 80 -0.07 20.59 -5.64
N GLY A 81 1.20 20.23 -5.37
CA GLY A 81 2.28 20.29 -6.35
C GLY A 81 2.23 19.19 -7.41
N THR A 82 1.51 18.09 -7.14
CA THR A 82 1.35 17.00 -8.11
C THR A 82 0.22 17.19 -9.11
N LEU A 83 -0.73 18.10 -8.83
CA LEU A 83 -1.86 18.41 -9.71
C LEU A 83 -1.41 19.08 -11.01
N THR A 84 -0.40 19.95 -10.94
CA THR A 84 0.13 20.69 -12.09
C THR A 84 1.07 19.86 -12.96
N ASN A 85 1.65 18.79 -12.40
CA ASN A 85 2.73 18.03 -13.01
C ASN A 85 2.33 16.59 -13.43
N ASN A 86 1.01 16.29 -13.43
CA ASN A 86 0.45 14.96 -13.70
C ASN A 86 0.98 13.83 -12.78
N CYS A 87 1.45 14.20 -11.59
CA CYS A 87 2.03 13.26 -10.63
C CYS A 87 1.03 12.55 -9.73
N LEU A 88 -0.27 12.79 -9.90
CA LEU A 88 -1.32 12.18 -9.07
C LEU A 88 -1.27 10.65 -9.05
N GLY A 89 -1.00 10.03 -10.20
CA GLY A 89 -0.86 8.57 -10.31
C GLY A 89 0.31 8.03 -9.45
N PRO A 90 1.55 8.47 -9.71
CA PRO A 90 2.71 8.14 -8.88
C PRO A 90 2.52 8.46 -7.39
N LEU A 91 1.90 9.60 -7.06
CA LEU A 91 1.61 9.99 -5.67
C LEU A 91 0.68 8.98 -4.97
N ASN A 92 -0.42 8.60 -5.63
CA ASN A 92 -1.34 7.61 -5.07
C ASN A 92 -0.64 6.26 -4.89
N ARG A 93 0.16 5.84 -5.88
CA ARG A 93 0.89 4.57 -5.80
C ARG A 93 1.95 4.57 -4.70
N ALA A 94 2.67 5.67 -4.51
CA ALA A 94 3.62 5.83 -3.40
C ALA A 94 2.89 5.76 -2.04
N SER A 95 1.74 6.42 -1.92
CA SER A 95 0.91 6.35 -0.71
C SER A 95 0.42 4.93 -0.42
N ASP A 96 0.00 4.18 -1.43
CA ASP A 96 -0.48 2.80 -1.27
C ASP A 96 0.67 1.86 -0.84
N LEU A 97 1.87 2.07 -1.39
CA LEU A 97 3.06 1.34 -0.94
C LEU A 97 3.44 1.70 0.50
N CYS A 98 3.34 2.98 0.88
CA CYS A 98 3.60 3.42 2.25
C CYS A 98 2.64 2.72 3.24
N ALA A 99 1.34 2.68 2.90
CA ALA A 99 0.35 1.98 3.70
C ALA A 99 0.60 0.46 3.77
N GLN A 100 1.05 -0.16 2.67
CA GLN A 100 1.44 -1.57 2.67
C GLN A 100 2.66 -1.84 3.54
N TYR A 101 3.69 -0.98 3.49
CA TYR A 101 4.86 -1.06 4.36
C TYR A 101 4.42 -1.03 5.83
N CYS A 102 3.61 -0.04 6.21
CA CYS A 102 3.08 0.09 7.57
C CYS A 102 2.35 -1.18 8.01
N ARG A 103 1.41 -1.67 7.20
CA ARG A 103 0.65 -2.88 7.53
C ARG A 103 1.54 -4.10 7.68
N ARG A 104 2.58 -4.26 6.86
CA ARG A 104 3.51 -5.40 6.96
C ARG A 104 4.48 -5.27 8.13
N LYS A 105 4.87 -4.05 8.52
CA LYS A 105 5.73 -3.79 9.69
C LYS A 105 5.01 -4.13 11.00
N PHE A 106 3.72 -3.82 11.10
CA PHE A 106 2.92 -3.99 12.32
C PHE A 106 1.99 -5.22 12.33
N ALA A 107 1.96 -6.01 11.26
CA ALA A 107 1.27 -7.32 11.24
C ALA A 107 2.14 -8.48 11.75
N GLN A 108 3.37 -8.16 12.17
CA GLN A 108 4.31 -9.07 12.84
C GLN A 108 4.12 -8.97 14.35
#